data_AF-A0A2R4FRH6-F1
#
_entry.id   AF-A0A2R4FRH6-F1
#
_cell.length_a   1.000
_cell.length_b   1.000
_cell.length_c   1.000
_cell.angle_alpha   90.00
_cell.angle_beta   90.00
_cell.angle_gamma   90.00
#
_symmetry.space_group_name_H-M   'P 1'
#
loop_
_entity.id
_entity.type
_entity.pdbx_description
1 polymer ?
#
loop_
_entity_poly.entity_id
_entity_poly.type
_entity_poly.pdbx_seq_one_letter_code
_entity_poly.pdbx_strand_id
1 'polypeptide(L)'
;MPCDTGRDGSEAGRLARPGQDGRVPTPPPADVLEPHDDTADEIESREELDLHLRGGSLAGLTVQGLRLDLDPVPDLTGVDLTGTLFAGCRFASREVEAELVRRGATVVPAFTELPYPTHPSRLYTADELAAGFDTGGFAGMYDTVVYEHFRAHGGALPELREALAQRLHDHAVDNALTDATRSWLARHGPGSVVGVMGGHAVPRGTSAYRLAATLGWELARAGRLVVTGGGPGVMEAANLGAYLSERSAADLGSAIDLLATAPDFTDHDPYTAVALRVRARFGPAIPQPRTSNGNGTGNGSGSGDGNGSGSGNGKRDVDPDGWARRGGLAIPTWLYGHEPANLFAGRIAKYFSNAIREDTILRLARGGIVFAAGRAGTVQEVFQAATKTFYGTDGDSGPYVFLDSAFWTQTLPIEALLRPLLALAPAGDLARSVYVTDDVHEAVRLLTAAG
;
A
#
# COMPACT_ATOMS: atom_id res chain seq x y z
N MET A 1 48.09 5.93 -62.12
CA MET A 1 46.61 5.86 -62.09
C MET A 1 46.24 5.08 -60.83
N PRO A 2 45.50 5.65 -59.87
CA PRO A 2 45.78 5.45 -58.45
C PRO A 2 44.70 4.69 -57.63
N CYS A 3 45.10 4.38 -56.39
CA CYS A 3 44.34 4.27 -55.12
C CYS A 3 43.48 3.04 -54.77
N ASP A 4 44.16 2.04 -54.18
CA ASP A 4 44.08 1.53 -52.79
C ASP A 4 42.84 1.74 -51.88
N THR A 5 42.44 0.62 -51.24
CA THR A 5 42.07 0.37 -49.82
C THR A 5 40.68 -0.25 -49.59
N GLY A 6 40.66 -1.40 -48.89
CA GLY A 6 39.45 -2.07 -48.42
C GLY A 6 39.13 -1.76 -46.96
N ARG A 7 37.87 -2.01 -46.54
CA ARG A 7 37.48 -2.62 -45.25
C ARG A 7 35.97 -2.78 -45.08
N ASP A 8 35.62 -3.95 -44.55
CA ASP A 8 34.61 -4.28 -43.52
C ASP A 8 33.17 -3.71 -43.56
N GLY A 9 32.22 -4.65 -43.68
CA GLY A 9 31.21 -4.89 -42.64
C GLY A 9 29.99 -3.97 -42.57
N SER A 10 28.83 -4.45 -43.05
CA SER A 10 27.52 -4.31 -42.38
C SER A 10 26.37 -4.84 -43.26
N GLU A 11 26.04 -6.12 -43.14
CA GLU A 11 24.69 -6.58 -43.46
C GLU A 11 23.82 -6.35 -42.21
N ALA A 12 23.09 -5.23 -42.22
CA ALA A 12 22.05 -4.96 -41.25
C ALA A 12 20.88 -5.92 -41.47
N GLY A 13 20.90 -7.03 -40.72
CA GLY A 13 19.76 -7.93 -40.56
C GLY A 13 18.56 -7.15 -40.00
N ARG A 14 17.52 -7.04 -40.81
CA ARG A 14 16.25 -6.40 -40.47
C ARG A 14 15.54 -7.28 -39.42
N LEU A 15 15.78 -7.04 -38.14
CA LEU A 15 15.03 -7.64 -37.04
C LEU A 15 13.58 -7.17 -37.10
N ALA A 16 12.68 -8.12 -37.31
CA ALA A 16 11.25 -7.91 -37.19
C ALA A 16 10.90 -7.43 -35.78
N ARG A 17 10.19 -6.30 -35.68
CA ARG A 17 9.63 -5.80 -34.42
C ARG A 17 8.60 -6.82 -33.90
N PRO A 18 8.68 -7.29 -32.64
CA PRO A 18 7.56 -8.00 -32.03
C PRO A 18 6.38 -7.02 -31.85
N GLY A 19 5.19 -7.46 -32.24
CA GLY A 19 3.96 -6.67 -32.22
C GLY A 19 3.46 -6.31 -30.81
N GLN A 20 2.77 -5.17 -30.75
CA GLN A 20 2.27 -4.43 -29.59
C GLN A 20 1.06 -5.06 -28.85
N ASP A 21 0.83 -6.37 -28.90
CA ASP A 21 -0.41 -6.98 -28.36
C ASP A 21 -0.19 -8.04 -27.25
N GLY A 22 0.83 -7.86 -26.42
CA GLY A 22 0.82 -8.48 -25.10
C GLY A 22 -0.05 -7.63 -24.17
N ARG A 23 -1.31 -8.03 -23.94
CA ARG A 23 -2.16 -7.38 -22.92
C ARG A 23 -1.44 -7.45 -21.58
N VAL A 24 -0.81 -6.35 -21.16
CA VAL A 24 -0.36 -6.16 -19.78
C VAL A 24 -1.59 -6.36 -18.89
N PRO A 25 -1.54 -7.22 -17.86
CA PRO A 25 -2.61 -7.32 -16.89
C PRO A 25 -2.88 -5.93 -16.34
N THR A 26 -3.99 -5.32 -16.77
CA THR A 26 -4.38 -4.01 -16.29
C THR A 26 -5.13 -4.26 -14.99
N PRO A 27 -4.83 -3.54 -13.89
CA PRO A 27 -5.61 -3.67 -12.68
C PRO A 27 -7.10 -3.42 -12.99
N PRO A 28 -8.03 -4.12 -12.33
CA PRO A 28 -9.45 -3.92 -12.55
C PRO A 28 -9.81 -2.42 -12.40
N PRO A 29 -10.76 -1.90 -13.21
CA PRO A 29 -11.22 -0.52 -13.12
C PRO A 29 -11.62 -0.19 -11.67
N ALA A 30 -11.11 0.94 -11.17
CA ALA A 30 -11.48 1.46 -9.85
C ALA A 30 -12.88 2.09 -9.92
N ASP A 31 -13.91 1.25 -9.94
CA ASP A 31 -15.30 1.71 -10.00
C ASP A 31 -15.83 1.97 -8.58
N VAL A 32 -16.06 3.26 -8.29
CA VAL A 32 -17.05 3.87 -7.38
C VAL A 32 -17.12 3.39 -5.91
N LEU A 33 -16.48 4.16 -5.01
CA LEU A 33 -17.06 4.81 -3.80
C LEU A 33 -15.94 5.55 -3.04
N GLU A 34 -16.20 6.83 -2.71
CA GLU A 34 -15.25 7.87 -2.29
C GLU A 34 -14.86 7.82 -0.79
N PRO A 35 -13.63 8.22 -0.43
CA PRO A 35 -13.34 8.91 0.82
C PRO A 35 -13.42 10.43 0.62
N HIS A 36 -14.10 11.12 1.54
CA HIS A 36 -14.18 12.59 1.60
C HIS A 36 -12.89 13.23 2.15
N ASP A 37 -12.64 14.45 1.63
CA ASP A 37 -11.55 15.41 1.84
C ASP A 37 -11.39 15.94 3.29
N ASP A 38 -10.23 16.53 3.59
CA ASP A 38 -9.99 17.37 4.78
C ASP A 38 -9.05 18.58 4.49
N THR A 39 -8.84 18.98 3.23
CA THR A 39 -8.10 20.20 2.89
C THR A 39 -8.99 21.15 2.08
N ALA A 40 -9.25 22.34 2.64
CA ALA A 40 -10.14 23.35 2.03
C ALA A 40 -9.79 23.78 0.59
N ASP A 41 -8.63 23.35 0.08
CA ASP A 41 -8.07 23.72 -1.22
C ASP A 41 -7.99 22.53 -2.21
N GLU A 42 -8.34 21.30 -1.83
CA GLU A 42 -8.27 20.11 -2.70
C GLU A 42 -9.65 19.48 -2.92
N ILE A 43 -9.91 19.00 -4.15
CA ILE A 43 -11.15 18.38 -4.59
C ILE A 43 -10.83 17.00 -5.14
N GLU A 44 -11.28 15.96 -4.44
CA GLU A 44 -10.96 14.57 -4.74
C GLU A 44 -12.20 13.74 -5.09
N SER A 45 -13.36 14.38 -5.00
CA SER A 45 -14.69 13.79 -5.08
C SER A 45 -15.51 14.44 -6.19
N ARG A 46 -16.36 13.65 -6.85
CA ARG A 46 -17.29 14.23 -7.83
C ARG A 46 -18.38 15.06 -7.15
N GLU A 47 -18.83 14.60 -5.99
CA GLU A 47 -19.85 15.30 -5.19
C GLU A 47 -19.35 16.66 -4.70
N GLU A 48 -18.08 16.71 -4.29
CA GLU A 48 -17.37 17.93 -3.91
C GLU A 48 -17.16 18.87 -5.09
N LEU A 49 -16.67 18.34 -6.23
CA LEU A 49 -16.55 19.15 -7.44
C LEU A 49 -17.89 19.82 -7.77
N ASP A 50 -18.98 19.05 -7.77
CA ASP A 50 -20.31 19.58 -8.07
C ASP A 50 -20.78 20.65 -7.05
N LEU A 51 -20.32 20.61 -5.79
CA LEU A 51 -20.55 21.68 -4.80
C LEU A 51 -19.86 22.98 -5.22
N HIS A 52 -18.58 22.92 -5.58
CA HIS A 52 -17.82 24.10 -6.02
C HIS A 52 -18.30 24.65 -7.37
N LEU A 53 -18.72 23.77 -8.29
CA LEU A 53 -19.31 24.18 -9.56
C LEU A 53 -20.59 25.00 -9.37
N ARG A 54 -21.41 24.69 -8.35
CA ARG A 54 -22.58 25.53 -7.99
C ARG A 54 -22.19 26.91 -7.48
N GLY A 55 -21.03 27.04 -6.84
CA GLY A 55 -20.45 28.32 -6.41
C GLY A 55 -19.84 29.13 -7.56
N GLY A 56 -19.62 28.52 -8.73
CA GLY A 56 -19.12 29.19 -9.94
C GLY A 56 -17.62 29.49 -9.92
N SER A 57 -16.85 28.94 -8.98
CA SER A 57 -15.40 29.15 -8.91
C SER A 57 -14.67 27.91 -8.41
N LEU A 58 -13.54 27.61 -9.06
CA LEU A 58 -12.51 26.68 -8.64
C LEU A 58 -11.17 27.41 -8.43
N ALA A 59 -11.19 28.74 -8.32
CA ALA A 59 -9.97 29.54 -8.32
C ALA A 59 -9.06 29.17 -7.15
N GLY A 60 -7.79 28.88 -7.45
CA GLY A 60 -6.78 28.45 -6.48
C GLY A 60 -6.93 27.01 -5.95
N LEU A 61 -7.96 26.27 -6.34
CA LEU A 61 -8.20 24.90 -5.88
C LEU A 61 -7.45 23.86 -6.72
N THR A 62 -7.22 22.69 -6.14
CA THR A 62 -6.63 21.53 -6.82
C THR A 62 -7.67 20.44 -7.02
N VAL A 63 -7.92 20.01 -8.25
CA VAL A 63 -8.83 18.89 -8.58
C VAL A 63 -8.00 17.67 -8.95
N GLN A 64 -8.16 16.57 -8.22
CA GLN A 64 -7.27 15.41 -8.31
C GLN A 64 -7.99 14.14 -8.78
N GLY A 65 -7.38 13.42 -9.74
CA GLY A 65 -7.75 12.04 -10.10
C GLY A 65 -9.15 11.83 -10.68
N LEU A 66 -9.94 12.89 -10.90
CA LEU A 66 -11.34 12.77 -11.29
C LEU A 66 -11.53 12.38 -12.76
N ARG A 67 -12.54 11.53 -12.99
CA ARG A 67 -13.04 11.17 -14.32
C ARG A 67 -14.08 12.18 -14.78
N LEU A 68 -13.61 13.29 -15.35
CA LEU A 68 -14.42 14.38 -15.90
C LEU A 68 -14.89 14.09 -17.34
N ASP A 69 -14.60 12.90 -17.85
CA ASP A 69 -15.03 12.35 -19.12
C ASP A 69 -16.28 11.46 -19.02
N LEU A 70 -16.74 11.14 -17.81
CA LEU A 70 -17.90 10.28 -17.56
C LEU A 70 -19.18 11.08 -17.35
N ASP A 71 -20.32 10.49 -17.74
CA ASP A 71 -21.66 11.07 -17.62
C ASP A 71 -22.14 11.11 -16.15
N PRO A 72 -22.70 12.25 -15.65
CA PRO A 72 -22.78 13.54 -16.32
C PRO A 72 -21.43 14.22 -16.43
N VAL A 73 -21.05 14.65 -17.64
CA VAL A 73 -19.83 15.44 -17.85
C VAL A 73 -20.02 16.82 -17.19
N PRO A 74 -19.09 17.29 -16.33
CA PRO A 74 -19.25 18.55 -15.63
C PRO A 74 -19.14 19.73 -16.60
N ASP A 75 -20.07 20.69 -16.51
CA ASP A 75 -19.99 21.94 -17.25
C ASP A 75 -19.05 22.92 -16.55
N LEU A 76 -17.89 23.15 -17.16
CA LEU A 76 -16.89 24.08 -16.67
C LEU A 76 -16.96 25.44 -17.36
N THR A 77 -17.83 25.68 -18.35
CA THR A 77 -17.77 26.84 -19.25
C THR A 77 -17.91 28.19 -18.52
N GLY A 78 -18.74 28.26 -17.48
CA GLY A 78 -19.00 29.50 -16.71
C GLY A 78 -18.20 29.67 -15.41
N VAL A 79 -17.29 28.76 -15.10
CA VAL A 79 -16.60 28.67 -13.80
C VAL A 79 -15.30 29.49 -13.81
N ASP A 80 -15.00 30.21 -12.73
CA ASP A 80 -13.67 30.83 -12.58
C ASP A 80 -12.61 29.74 -12.31
N LEU A 81 -11.62 29.63 -13.20
CA LEU A 81 -10.57 28.60 -13.16
C LEU A 81 -9.18 29.20 -12.86
N THR A 82 -9.14 30.45 -12.41
CA THR A 82 -7.88 31.18 -12.22
C THR A 82 -7.01 30.48 -11.17
N GLY A 83 -5.86 29.95 -11.60
CA GLY A 83 -4.93 29.26 -10.70
C GLY A 83 -5.40 27.88 -10.25
N THR A 84 -6.46 27.31 -10.85
CA THR A 84 -6.89 25.94 -10.56
C THR A 84 -5.86 24.94 -11.08
N LEU A 85 -5.52 23.92 -10.29
CA LEU A 85 -4.66 22.81 -10.72
C LEU A 85 -5.52 21.55 -10.95
N PHE A 86 -5.49 20.99 -12.15
CA PHE A 86 -6.06 19.66 -12.42
C PHE A 86 -4.93 18.63 -12.50
N ALA A 87 -4.84 17.74 -11.50
CA ALA A 87 -3.81 16.71 -11.44
C ALA A 87 -4.40 15.33 -11.71
N GLY A 88 -3.93 14.64 -12.76
CA GLY A 88 -4.37 13.27 -13.08
C GLY A 88 -5.85 13.14 -13.52
N CYS A 89 -6.56 14.24 -13.73
CA CYS A 89 -7.94 14.24 -14.20
C CYS A 89 -8.03 13.75 -15.66
N ARG A 90 -9.14 13.08 -16.00
CA ARG A 90 -9.45 12.69 -17.39
C ARG A 90 -10.56 13.56 -17.94
N PHE A 91 -10.37 14.09 -19.14
CA PHE A 91 -11.31 14.99 -19.79
C PHE A 91 -11.90 14.35 -21.04
N ALA A 92 -13.08 14.81 -21.44
CA ALA A 92 -13.78 14.30 -22.62
C ALA A 92 -12.96 14.41 -23.91
N SER A 93 -12.10 15.43 -24.02
CA SER A 93 -11.18 15.59 -25.15
C SER A 93 -10.00 16.50 -24.82
N ARG A 94 -8.97 16.49 -25.68
CA ARG A 94 -7.79 17.38 -25.56
C ARG A 94 -8.14 18.85 -25.77
N GLU A 95 -9.20 19.14 -26.51
CA GLU A 95 -9.71 20.50 -26.70
C GLU A 95 -10.25 21.09 -25.41
N VAL A 96 -10.90 20.26 -24.57
CA VAL A 96 -11.34 20.65 -23.22
C VAL A 96 -10.13 21.02 -22.37
N GLU A 97 -9.12 20.15 -22.30
CA GLU A 97 -7.87 20.42 -21.56
C GLU A 97 -7.22 21.75 -21.99
N ALA A 98 -7.10 21.97 -23.29
CA ALA A 98 -6.51 23.20 -23.82
C ALA A 98 -7.33 24.45 -23.51
N GLU A 99 -8.66 24.35 -23.45
CA GLU A 99 -9.53 25.44 -23.01
C GLU A 99 -9.35 25.76 -21.52
N LEU A 100 -9.23 24.74 -20.66
CA LEU A 100 -8.98 24.96 -19.22
C LEU A 100 -7.67 25.72 -19.00
N VAL A 101 -6.60 25.32 -19.72
CA VAL A 101 -5.30 26.00 -19.65
C VAL A 101 -5.41 27.44 -20.17
N ARG A 102 -6.12 27.69 -21.27
CA ARG A 102 -6.35 29.05 -21.78
C ARG A 102 -7.11 29.95 -20.80
N ARG A 103 -7.90 29.36 -19.91
CA ARG A 103 -8.70 30.05 -18.89
C ARG A 103 -7.98 30.23 -17.54
N GLY A 104 -6.69 29.90 -17.46
CA GLY A 104 -5.86 30.15 -16.30
C GLY A 104 -5.66 28.96 -15.36
N ALA A 105 -6.13 27.77 -15.75
CA ALA A 105 -5.83 26.54 -15.03
C ALA A 105 -4.47 25.95 -15.42
N THR A 106 -3.91 25.14 -14.55
CA THR A 106 -2.78 24.25 -14.85
C THR A 106 -3.30 22.82 -14.94
N VAL A 107 -2.88 22.06 -15.96
CA VAL A 107 -3.25 20.65 -16.10
C VAL A 107 -1.98 19.80 -16.07
N VAL A 108 -1.91 18.85 -15.13
CA VAL A 108 -0.86 17.84 -15.04
C VAL A 108 -1.47 16.51 -15.50
N PRO A 109 -1.25 16.11 -16.76
CA PRO A 109 -1.89 14.92 -17.32
C PRO A 109 -1.27 13.63 -16.76
N ALA A 110 -2.08 12.57 -16.71
CA ALA A 110 -1.57 11.24 -16.44
C ALA A 110 -0.76 10.71 -17.64
N PHE A 111 0.38 10.07 -17.36
CA PHE A 111 1.11 9.32 -18.38
C PHE A 111 0.41 7.98 -18.63
N THR A 112 -0.08 7.75 -19.85
CA THR A 112 -0.92 6.57 -20.20
C THR A 112 -0.16 5.44 -20.87
N GLU A 113 1.11 5.63 -21.23
CA GLU A 113 1.96 4.63 -21.90
C GLU A 113 2.81 3.82 -20.91
N LEU A 114 2.41 3.80 -19.64
CA LEU A 114 3.15 3.14 -18.56
C LEU A 114 2.37 1.93 -18.05
N PRO A 115 3.05 0.89 -17.55
CA PRO A 115 2.38 -0.27 -16.96
C PRO A 115 1.83 0.02 -15.55
N TYR A 116 1.94 1.26 -15.07
CA TYR A 116 1.45 1.70 -13.76
C TYR A 116 0.73 3.05 -13.86
N PRO A 117 -0.25 3.33 -12.98
CA PRO A 117 -0.92 4.63 -12.94
C PRO A 117 0.03 5.70 -12.41
N THR A 118 -0.01 6.92 -12.94
CA THR A 118 0.79 8.03 -12.34
C THR A 118 0.06 8.78 -11.23
N HIS A 119 -1.24 8.54 -11.07
CA HIS A 119 -2.08 9.15 -10.04
C HIS A 119 -3.03 8.09 -9.46
N PRO A 120 -2.52 7.03 -8.80
CA PRO A 120 -3.39 6.10 -8.09
C PRO A 120 -4.22 6.83 -7.02
N SER A 121 -5.54 6.74 -7.10
CA SER A 121 -6.47 7.36 -6.13
C SER A 121 -6.70 6.50 -4.88
N ARG A 122 -6.05 5.33 -4.79
CA ARG A 122 -6.14 4.43 -3.64
C ARG A 122 -4.90 3.56 -3.56
N LEU A 123 -4.67 3.04 -2.35
CA LEU A 123 -3.65 2.02 -2.13
C LEU A 123 -3.96 0.73 -2.90
N TYR A 124 -2.90 0.04 -3.30
CA TYR A 124 -2.99 -1.26 -3.96
C TYR A 124 -3.53 -2.32 -3.00
N THR A 125 -4.14 -3.34 -3.58
CA THR A 125 -4.51 -4.58 -2.90
C THR A 125 -3.61 -5.73 -3.33
N ALA A 126 -3.53 -6.75 -2.49
CA ALA A 126 -2.79 -7.96 -2.83
C ALA A 126 -3.32 -8.67 -4.10
N ASP A 127 -4.62 -8.56 -4.38
CA ASP A 127 -5.21 -9.16 -5.60
C ASP A 127 -4.81 -8.42 -6.87
N GLU A 128 -4.66 -7.10 -6.80
CA GLU A 128 -4.17 -6.30 -7.93
C GLU A 128 -2.71 -6.58 -8.23
N LEU A 129 -1.86 -6.62 -7.19
CA LEU A 129 -0.44 -6.90 -7.37
C LEU A 129 -0.19 -8.32 -7.87
N ALA A 130 -1.02 -9.29 -7.47
CA ALA A 130 -0.94 -10.68 -7.93
C ALA A 130 -1.67 -10.95 -9.26
N ALA A 131 -2.36 -9.96 -9.84
CA ALA A 131 -3.12 -10.14 -11.07
C ALA A 131 -2.21 -10.62 -12.21
N GLY A 132 -2.62 -11.69 -12.89
CA GLY A 132 -1.84 -12.33 -13.97
C GLY A 132 -1.06 -13.58 -13.54
N PHE A 133 -1.00 -13.90 -12.24
CA PHE A 133 -0.30 -15.09 -11.74
C PHE A 133 -0.83 -16.43 -12.30
N ASP A 134 -2.14 -16.54 -12.47
CA ASP A 134 -2.82 -17.73 -12.99
C ASP A 134 -2.43 -18.09 -14.43
N THR A 135 -2.11 -17.09 -15.24
CA THR A 135 -1.74 -17.25 -16.65
C THR A 135 -0.23 -17.24 -16.89
N GLY A 136 0.53 -16.43 -16.15
CA GLY A 136 1.95 -16.17 -16.42
C GLY A 136 2.88 -16.44 -15.24
N GLY A 137 2.40 -17.05 -14.15
CA GLY A 137 3.17 -17.23 -12.93
C GLY A 137 3.63 -15.91 -12.34
N PHE A 138 4.72 -15.96 -11.57
CA PHE A 138 5.30 -14.80 -10.91
C PHE A 138 5.70 -13.72 -11.91
N ALA A 139 6.27 -14.10 -13.06
CA ALA A 139 6.64 -13.17 -14.12
C ALA A 139 5.43 -12.44 -14.75
N GLY A 140 4.25 -13.09 -14.74
CA GLY A 140 3.01 -12.53 -15.27
C GLY A 140 2.26 -11.62 -14.31
N MET A 141 2.68 -11.53 -13.05
CA MET A 141 2.02 -10.66 -12.07
C MET A 141 2.20 -9.19 -12.43
N TYR A 142 1.17 -8.38 -12.18
CA TYR A 142 1.23 -6.93 -12.31
C TYR A 142 2.43 -6.33 -11.57
N ASP A 143 2.68 -6.75 -10.32
CA ASP A 143 3.84 -6.28 -9.53
C ASP A 143 5.17 -6.53 -10.26
N THR A 144 5.32 -7.71 -10.85
CA THR A 144 6.54 -8.11 -11.57
C THR A 144 6.67 -7.38 -12.91
N VAL A 145 5.57 -7.17 -13.63
CA VAL A 145 5.59 -6.40 -14.88
C VAL A 145 6.04 -4.96 -14.65
N VAL A 146 5.53 -4.31 -13.59
CA VAL A 146 5.95 -2.95 -13.22
C VAL A 146 7.42 -2.94 -12.77
N TYR A 147 7.86 -3.96 -12.02
CA TYR A 147 9.26 -4.10 -11.63
C TYR A 147 10.21 -4.24 -12.84
N GLU A 148 9.87 -5.08 -13.82
CA GLU A 148 10.68 -5.24 -15.02
C GLU A 148 10.72 -3.95 -15.85
N HIS A 149 9.60 -3.21 -15.94
CA HIS A 149 9.58 -1.87 -16.53
C HIS A 149 10.52 -0.92 -15.79
N PHE A 150 10.41 -0.85 -14.45
CA PHE A 150 11.27 -0.02 -13.62
C PHE A 150 12.76 -0.30 -13.87
N ARG A 151 13.17 -1.57 -13.89
CA ARG A 151 14.55 -1.97 -14.20
C ARG A 151 14.98 -1.55 -15.60
N ALA A 152 14.12 -1.76 -16.60
CA ALA A 152 14.41 -1.45 -17.99
C ALA A 152 14.56 0.07 -18.26
N HIS A 153 13.95 0.91 -17.42
CA HIS A 153 13.94 2.37 -17.59
C HIS A 153 14.82 3.12 -16.59
N GLY A 154 15.92 2.51 -16.13
CA GLY A 154 16.94 3.15 -15.31
C GLY A 154 16.73 3.04 -13.80
N GLY A 155 15.69 2.33 -13.36
CA GLY A 155 15.43 2.04 -11.96
C GLY A 155 15.32 3.31 -11.12
N ALA A 156 16.16 3.41 -10.08
CA ALA A 156 16.19 4.54 -9.16
C ALA A 156 16.77 5.84 -9.78
N LEU A 157 17.43 5.74 -10.93
CA LEU A 157 18.01 6.87 -11.67
C LEU A 157 17.48 6.90 -13.12
N PRO A 158 16.16 7.07 -13.30
CA PRO A 158 15.54 7.00 -14.61
C PRO A 158 15.74 8.30 -15.41
N GLU A 159 15.50 8.23 -16.72
CA GLU A 159 15.43 9.42 -17.58
C GLU A 159 14.26 10.33 -17.18
N LEU A 160 14.34 11.62 -17.55
CA LEU A 160 13.43 12.67 -17.07
C LEU A 160 11.93 12.30 -17.11
N ARG A 161 11.46 11.71 -18.22
CA ARG A 161 10.04 11.37 -18.38
C ARG A 161 9.59 10.30 -17.38
N GLU A 162 10.38 9.25 -17.22
CA GLU A 162 10.11 8.18 -16.26
C GLU A 162 10.31 8.68 -14.82
N ALA A 163 11.30 9.55 -14.57
CA ALA A 163 11.49 10.20 -13.28
C ALA A 163 10.24 10.98 -12.84
N LEU A 164 9.68 11.81 -13.73
CA LEU A 164 8.46 12.56 -13.45
C LEU A 164 7.28 11.62 -13.19
N ALA A 165 7.13 10.56 -13.98
CA ALA A 165 6.06 9.59 -13.79
C ALA A 165 6.15 8.85 -12.44
N GLN A 166 7.34 8.38 -12.06
CA GLN A 166 7.57 7.73 -10.77
C GLN A 166 7.30 8.67 -9.59
N ARG A 167 7.69 9.96 -9.70
CA ARG A 167 7.44 10.95 -8.65
C ARG A 167 5.96 11.31 -8.50
N LEU A 168 5.23 11.44 -9.62
CA LEU A 168 3.78 11.65 -9.59
C LEU A 168 3.08 10.45 -8.95
N HIS A 169 3.48 9.23 -9.33
CA HIS A 169 2.95 8.01 -8.72
C HIS A 169 3.20 8.00 -7.21
N ASP A 170 4.44 8.21 -6.77
CA ASP A 170 4.81 8.17 -5.35
C ASP A 170 4.03 9.24 -4.54
N HIS A 171 3.87 10.45 -5.08
CA HIS A 171 3.07 11.49 -4.45
C HIS A 171 1.59 11.10 -4.31
N ALA A 172 0.99 10.53 -5.35
CA ALA A 172 -0.40 10.07 -5.28
C ALA A 172 -0.58 8.89 -4.30
N VAL A 173 0.45 8.04 -4.12
CA VAL A 173 0.45 7.02 -3.07
C VAL A 173 0.48 7.65 -1.67
N ASP A 174 1.18 8.77 -1.47
CA ASP A 174 1.16 9.51 -0.20
C ASP A 174 -0.25 10.04 0.14
N ASN A 175 -0.95 10.60 -0.85
CA ASN A 175 -2.33 11.08 -0.68
C ASN A 175 -3.26 9.90 -0.34
N ALA A 176 -3.22 8.85 -1.17
CA ALA A 176 -4.02 7.64 -0.96
C ALA A 176 -3.74 6.95 0.39
N LEU A 177 -2.51 7.04 0.90
CA LEU A 177 -2.14 6.52 2.21
C LEU A 177 -2.74 7.36 3.34
N THR A 178 -2.70 8.68 3.19
CA THR A 178 -3.31 9.62 4.13
C THR A 178 -4.82 9.34 4.21
N ASP A 179 -5.51 9.24 3.08
CA ASP A 179 -6.94 8.93 3.03
C ASP A 179 -7.26 7.58 3.67
N ALA A 180 -6.51 6.54 3.30
CA ALA A 180 -6.73 5.19 3.80
C ALA A 180 -6.61 5.13 5.32
N THR A 181 -5.73 5.93 5.92
CA THR A 181 -5.46 5.91 7.37
C THR A 181 -6.24 6.97 8.16
N ARG A 182 -6.85 7.97 7.51
CA ARG A 182 -7.57 9.09 8.14
C ARG A 182 -8.59 8.63 9.17
N SER A 183 -9.54 7.77 8.77
CA SER A 183 -10.62 7.29 9.66
C SER A 183 -10.07 6.51 10.86
N TRP A 184 -9.07 5.66 10.63
CA TRP A 184 -8.43 4.90 11.70
C TRP A 184 -7.74 5.82 12.70
N LEU A 185 -6.92 6.75 12.23
CA LEU A 185 -6.17 7.69 13.07
C LEU A 185 -7.09 8.63 13.84
N ALA A 186 -8.17 9.12 13.22
CA ALA A 186 -9.17 9.93 13.89
C ALA A 186 -9.87 9.18 15.03
N ARG A 187 -10.14 7.87 14.86
CA ARG A 187 -10.84 7.06 15.86
C ARG A 187 -9.93 6.50 16.96
N HIS A 188 -8.72 6.10 16.61
CA HIS A 188 -7.83 5.33 17.48
C HIS A 188 -6.57 6.10 17.91
N GLY A 189 -6.32 7.26 17.31
CA GLY A 189 -5.12 8.07 17.54
C GLY A 189 -3.86 7.49 16.87
N PRO A 190 -2.80 8.30 16.71
CA PRO A 190 -1.54 7.87 16.10
C PRO A 190 -0.85 6.75 16.90
N GLY A 191 -0.98 6.74 18.23
CA GLY A 191 -0.44 5.68 19.10
C GLY A 191 -1.04 4.28 18.87
N SER A 192 -2.06 4.14 18.01
CA SER A 192 -2.61 2.84 17.64
C SER A 192 -1.81 2.10 16.56
N VAL A 193 -0.86 2.77 15.91
CA VAL A 193 -0.11 2.22 14.77
C VAL A 193 1.21 1.64 15.22
N VAL A 194 1.45 0.36 14.97
CA VAL A 194 2.66 -0.36 15.37
C VAL A 194 3.43 -0.82 14.13
N GLY A 195 4.70 -0.41 14.05
CA GLY A 195 5.61 -0.84 12.99
C GLY A 195 6.25 -2.19 13.35
N VAL A 196 6.33 -3.12 12.40
CA VAL A 196 7.09 -4.37 12.55
C VAL A 196 8.16 -4.46 11.47
N MET A 197 9.41 -4.41 11.93
CA MET A 197 10.63 -4.45 11.13
C MET A 197 11.37 -5.76 11.35
N GLY A 198 12.07 -6.24 10.34
CA GLY A 198 12.88 -7.45 10.45
C GLY A 198 13.39 -7.96 9.11
N GLY A 199 14.24 -8.97 9.16
CA GLY A 199 14.86 -9.53 7.97
C GLY A 199 13.85 -10.15 6.98
N HIS A 200 14.01 -9.82 5.70
CA HIS A 200 13.28 -10.44 4.58
C HIS A 200 13.62 -11.93 4.39
N ALA A 201 14.79 -12.36 4.85
CA ALA A 201 15.33 -13.70 4.61
C ALA A 201 14.91 -14.75 5.65
N VAL A 202 13.95 -14.46 6.52
CA VAL A 202 13.42 -15.45 7.48
C VAL A 202 12.54 -16.47 6.74
N PRO A 203 12.89 -17.76 6.68
CA PRO A 203 12.09 -18.74 5.95
C PRO A 203 10.73 -18.97 6.62
N ARG A 204 9.69 -19.24 5.82
CA ARG A 204 8.37 -19.61 6.35
C ARG A 204 8.46 -20.88 7.20
N GLY A 205 7.64 -20.96 8.25
CA GLY A 205 7.55 -22.13 9.14
C GLY A 205 8.57 -22.16 10.28
N THR A 206 9.62 -21.33 10.23
CA THR A 206 10.61 -21.19 11.32
C THR A 206 10.00 -20.63 12.61
N SER A 207 10.72 -20.77 13.73
CA SER A 207 10.30 -20.19 15.02
C SER A 207 10.16 -18.66 14.94
N ALA A 208 11.12 -17.98 14.31
CA ALA A 208 11.09 -16.54 14.10
C ALA A 208 9.87 -16.10 13.26
N TYR A 209 9.55 -16.85 12.20
CA TYR A 209 8.34 -16.58 11.39
C TYR A 209 7.06 -16.75 12.23
N ARG A 210 6.95 -17.84 12.99
CA ARG A 210 5.79 -18.08 13.87
C ARG A 210 5.66 -17.00 14.94
N LEU A 211 6.76 -16.57 15.52
CA LEU A 211 6.80 -15.52 16.53
C LEU A 211 6.26 -14.19 15.95
N ALA A 212 6.75 -13.78 14.78
CA ALA A 212 6.27 -12.58 14.09
C ALA A 212 4.79 -12.68 13.68
N ALA A 213 4.33 -13.86 13.23
CA ALA A 213 2.94 -14.09 12.90
C ALA A 213 2.02 -14.02 14.13
N THR A 214 2.42 -14.63 15.25
CA THR A 214 1.68 -14.53 16.50
C THR A 214 1.64 -13.09 17.01
N LEU A 215 2.75 -12.35 16.93
CA LEU A 215 2.79 -10.93 17.29
C LEU A 215 1.77 -10.11 16.47
N GLY A 216 1.78 -10.24 15.14
CA GLY A 216 0.83 -9.54 14.27
C GLY A 216 -0.63 -9.90 14.57
N TRP A 217 -0.87 -11.18 14.89
CA TRP A 217 -2.19 -11.68 15.28
C TRP A 217 -2.69 -11.05 16.58
N GLU A 218 -1.86 -11.03 17.62
CA GLU A 218 -2.21 -10.43 18.92
C GLU A 218 -2.37 -8.90 18.83
N LEU A 219 -1.48 -8.20 18.11
CA LEU A 219 -1.55 -6.74 17.94
C LEU A 219 -2.84 -6.30 17.24
N ALA A 220 -3.21 -6.97 16.14
CA ALA A 220 -4.45 -6.67 15.42
C ALA A 220 -5.69 -6.91 16.31
N ARG A 221 -5.68 -7.99 17.11
CA ARG A 221 -6.75 -8.30 18.07
C ARG A 221 -6.82 -7.29 19.22
N ALA A 222 -5.69 -6.71 19.60
CA ALA A 222 -5.60 -5.62 20.57
C ALA A 222 -5.95 -4.24 19.95
N GLY A 223 -6.44 -4.20 18.71
CA GLY A 223 -6.88 -2.96 18.06
C GLY A 223 -5.72 -2.08 17.59
N ARG A 224 -4.57 -2.66 17.24
CA ARG A 224 -3.44 -1.95 16.65
C ARG A 224 -3.42 -2.13 15.14
N LEU A 225 -3.08 -1.07 14.41
CA LEU A 225 -2.79 -1.13 12.98
C LEU A 225 -1.35 -1.62 12.81
N VAL A 226 -1.19 -2.83 12.27
CA VAL A 226 0.12 -3.40 11.96
C VAL A 226 0.63 -2.83 10.65
N VAL A 227 1.79 -2.19 10.67
CA VAL A 227 2.47 -1.63 9.49
C VAL A 227 3.81 -2.34 9.30
N THR A 228 4.09 -2.77 8.08
CA THR A 228 5.37 -3.41 7.74
C THR A 228 5.96 -2.84 6.46
N GLY A 229 7.21 -3.21 6.19
CA GLY A 229 7.87 -2.92 4.93
C GLY A 229 7.39 -3.73 3.71
N GLY A 230 6.44 -4.66 3.88
CA GLY A 230 5.74 -5.32 2.78
C GLY A 230 6.49 -6.39 1.98
N GLY A 231 7.69 -6.79 2.42
CA GLY A 231 8.45 -7.89 1.83
C GLY A 231 8.21 -9.26 2.51
N PRO A 232 8.99 -10.29 2.15
CA PRO A 232 8.91 -11.62 2.73
C PRO A 232 9.41 -11.67 4.19
N GLY A 233 9.41 -12.87 4.78
CA GLY A 233 9.98 -13.12 6.11
C GLY A 233 9.15 -12.52 7.24
N VAL A 234 9.79 -11.75 8.14
CA VAL A 234 9.14 -11.17 9.33
C VAL A 234 7.96 -10.26 8.95
N MET A 235 8.14 -9.46 7.89
CA MET A 235 7.12 -8.53 7.40
C MET A 235 5.89 -9.30 6.90
N GLU A 236 6.11 -10.34 6.08
CA GLU A 236 5.04 -11.25 5.63
C GLU A 236 4.30 -11.87 6.83
N ALA A 237 5.06 -12.44 7.77
CA ALA A 237 4.51 -13.09 8.94
C ALA A 237 3.61 -12.15 9.77
N ALA A 238 4.07 -10.93 10.05
CA ALA A 238 3.29 -9.97 10.83
C ALA A 238 1.97 -9.59 10.15
N ASN A 239 1.96 -9.31 8.84
CA ASN A 239 0.69 -9.06 8.15
C ASN A 239 -0.17 -10.33 8.02
N LEU A 240 0.42 -11.54 7.87
CA LEU A 240 -0.34 -12.81 7.93
C LEU A 240 -1.06 -12.97 9.27
N GLY A 241 -0.37 -12.68 10.37
CA GLY A 241 -0.96 -12.67 11.71
C GLY A 241 -2.16 -11.73 11.78
N ALA A 242 -1.97 -10.48 11.34
CA ALA A 242 -3.03 -9.48 11.29
C ALA A 242 -4.19 -9.91 10.37
N TYR A 243 -3.89 -10.53 9.23
CA TYR A 243 -4.86 -11.03 8.25
C TYR A 243 -5.77 -12.11 8.82
N LEU A 244 -5.22 -12.96 9.68
CA LEU A 244 -5.93 -14.06 10.35
C LEU A 244 -6.34 -13.72 11.79
N SER A 245 -6.35 -12.43 12.18
CA SER A 245 -6.67 -11.97 13.55
C SER A 245 -8.04 -12.41 14.06
N GLU A 246 -9.01 -12.60 13.16
CA GLU A 246 -10.36 -13.10 13.44
C GLU A 246 -10.45 -14.64 13.47
N ARG A 247 -9.39 -15.34 13.04
CA ARG A 247 -9.31 -16.81 13.07
C ARG A 247 -8.70 -17.31 14.37
N SER A 248 -8.84 -18.62 14.61
CA SER A 248 -8.26 -19.25 15.79
C SER A 248 -6.73 -19.34 15.67
N ALA A 249 -6.03 -19.45 16.81
CA ALA A 249 -4.59 -19.72 16.82
C ALA A 249 -4.24 -21.05 16.10
N ALA A 250 -5.14 -22.03 16.11
CA ALA A 250 -4.99 -23.29 15.38
C ALA A 250 -5.04 -23.09 13.86
N ASP A 251 -5.91 -22.19 13.37
CA ASP A 251 -5.96 -21.82 11.96
C ASP A 251 -4.71 -21.06 11.53
N LEU A 252 -4.21 -20.14 12.37
CA LEU A 252 -2.95 -19.44 12.14
C LEU A 252 -1.79 -20.44 12.02
N GLY A 253 -1.69 -21.40 12.95
CA GLY A 253 -0.71 -22.48 12.90
C GLY A 253 -0.81 -23.29 11.60
N SER A 254 -2.03 -23.68 11.22
CA SER A 254 -2.29 -24.44 9.98
C SER A 254 -1.94 -23.67 8.71
N ALA A 255 -2.17 -22.34 8.70
CA ALA A 255 -1.79 -21.47 7.60
C ALA A 255 -0.25 -21.37 7.48
N ILE A 256 0.45 -21.22 8.60
CA ILE A 256 1.92 -21.19 8.62
C ILE A 256 2.50 -22.54 8.16
N ASP A 257 1.91 -23.66 8.58
CA ASP A 257 2.34 -25.00 8.15
C ASP A 257 2.14 -25.19 6.65
N LEU A 258 1.06 -24.65 6.08
CA LEU A 258 0.87 -24.63 4.63
C LEU A 258 1.94 -23.76 3.94
N LEU A 259 2.23 -22.57 4.47
CA LEU A 259 3.29 -21.68 3.94
C LEU A 259 4.68 -22.32 3.99
N ALA A 260 4.98 -23.10 5.03
CA ALA A 260 6.24 -23.82 5.19
C ALA A 260 6.53 -24.81 4.06
N THR A 261 5.53 -25.17 3.23
CA THR A 261 5.76 -25.99 2.03
C THR A 261 6.51 -25.26 0.91
N ALA A 262 6.58 -23.93 0.95
CA ALA A 262 7.44 -23.10 0.09
C ALA A 262 8.14 -22.05 0.95
N PRO A 263 9.25 -22.41 1.62
CA PRO A 263 9.84 -21.61 2.68
C PRO A 263 10.72 -20.45 2.21
N ASP A 264 11.29 -20.57 1.01
CA ASP A 264 12.25 -19.63 0.44
C ASP A 264 11.55 -18.75 -0.61
N PHE A 265 11.65 -17.43 -0.44
CA PHE A 265 11.01 -16.48 -1.35
C PHE A 265 11.68 -16.43 -2.71
N THR A 266 12.93 -16.89 -2.84
CA THR A 266 13.65 -16.91 -4.13
C THR A 266 13.07 -17.92 -5.12
N ASP A 267 12.29 -18.89 -4.64
CA ASP A 267 11.47 -19.78 -5.47
C ASP A 267 10.06 -19.17 -5.65
N HIS A 268 10.01 -18.11 -6.46
CA HIS A 268 8.89 -17.16 -6.47
C HIS A 268 7.52 -17.79 -6.79
N ASP A 269 7.46 -18.75 -7.72
CA ASP A 269 6.22 -19.36 -8.18
C ASP A 269 5.56 -20.20 -7.07
N PRO A 270 6.22 -21.23 -6.50
CA PRO A 270 5.71 -21.94 -5.34
C PRO A 270 5.43 -21.01 -4.16
N TYR A 271 6.32 -20.05 -3.89
CA TYR A 271 6.16 -19.12 -2.78
C TYR A 271 4.85 -18.33 -2.88
N THR A 272 4.55 -17.80 -4.07
CA THR A 272 3.34 -17.02 -4.36
C THR A 272 2.10 -17.90 -4.40
N ALA A 273 2.17 -19.05 -5.08
CA ALA A 273 1.06 -19.99 -5.19
C ALA A 273 0.56 -20.45 -3.81
N VAL A 274 1.47 -20.73 -2.88
CA VAL A 274 1.10 -21.16 -1.53
C VAL A 274 0.43 -20.04 -0.74
N ALA A 275 0.88 -18.80 -0.86
CA ALA A 275 0.23 -17.64 -0.24
C ALA A 275 -1.20 -17.45 -0.76
N LEU A 276 -1.40 -17.53 -2.07
CA LEU A 276 -2.74 -17.48 -2.68
C LEU A 276 -3.64 -18.62 -2.18
N ARG A 277 -3.11 -19.84 -2.01
CA ARG A 277 -3.86 -20.95 -1.40
C ARG A 277 -4.26 -20.68 0.04
N VAL A 278 -3.38 -20.07 0.85
CA VAL A 278 -3.72 -19.66 2.22
C VAL A 278 -4.84 -18.63 2.21
N ARG A 279 -4.77 -17.61 1.35
CA ARG A 279 -5.83 -16.60 1.21
C ARG A 279 -7.15 -17.24 0.79
N ALA A 280 -7.15 -18.15 -0.17
CA ALA A 280 -8.35 -18.85 -0.61
C ALA A 280 -8.97 -19.73 0.50
N ARG A 281 -8.13 -20.34 1.35
CA ARG A 281 -8.59 -21.27 2.39
C ARG A 281 -9.00 -20.59 3.70
N PHE A 282 -8.21 -19.62 4.15
CA PHE A 282 -8.33 -19.02 5.48
C PHE A 282 -8.81 -17.58 5.47
N GLY A 283 -8.78 -16.94 4.28
CA GLY A 283 -9.12 -15.54 4.12
C GLY A 283 -10.54 -15.20 4.59
N PRO A 284 -10.79 -13.90 4.85
CA PRO A 284 -12.14 -13.38 5.05
C PRO A 284 -13.04 -13.75 3.86
N ALA A 285 -14.30 -14.08 4.10
CA ALA A 285 -15.25 -14.29 3.01
C ALA A 285 -15.40 -12.98 2.21
N ILE A 286 -15.09 -13.02 0.90
CA ILE A 286 -15.36 -11.91 -0.01
C ILE A 286 -16.89 -11.79 -0.12
N PRO A 287 -17.50 -10.63 0.18
CA PRO A 287 -18.91 -10.42 -0.13
C PRO A 287 -19.11 -10.58 -1.63
N GLN A 288 -19.83 -11.64 -2.04
CA GLN A 288 -20.23 -11.82 -3.43
C GLN A 288 -21.09 -10.62 -3.86
N PRO A 289 -20.77 -9.94 -4.98
CA PRO A 289 -21.69 -9.00 -5.59
C PRO A 289 -22.99 -9.75 -5.88
N ARG A 290 -24.14 -9.23 -5.44
CA ARG A 290 -25.43 -9.82 -5.79
C ARG A 290 -25.57 -9.77 -7.30
N THR A 291 -25.53 -10.92 -7.96
CA THR A 291 -25.96 -11.04 -9.35
C THR A 291 -27.43 -10.65 -9.41
N SER A 292 -27.73 -9.59 -10.14
CA SER A 292 -29.08 -9.18 -10.49
C SER A 292 -29.65 -10.16 -11.54
N ASN A 293 -29.95 -11.39 -11.13
CA ASN A 293 -30.73 -12.29 -11.97
C ASN A 293 -32.21 -11.92 -11.89
N GLY A 294 -32.60 -10.91 -12.66
CA GLY A 294 -33.97 -10.72 -13.10
C GLY A 294 -34.21 -11.44 -14.42
N ASN A 295 -34.88 -12.60 -14.39
CA ASN A 295 -36.06 -12.88 -15.21
C ASN A 295 -36.57 -14.30 -14.96
N GLY A 296 -37.71 -14.39 -14.28
CA GLY A 296 -38.52 -15.58 -14.17
C GLY A 296 -39.98 -15.15 -14.07
N THR A 297 -40.62 -15.02 -15.21
CA THR A 297 -42.06 -14.76 -15.35
C THR A 297 -42.85 -15.91 -14.71
N GLY A 298 -43.58 -15.61 -13.64
CA GLY A 298 -44.44 -16.56 -12.95
C GLY A 298 -45.66 -15.85 -12.37
N ASN A 299 -46.73 -15.80 -13.14
CA ASN A 299 -48.03 -15.28 -12.75
C ASN A 299 -48.67 -16.26 -11.75
N GLY A 300 -49.11 -15.78 -10.58
CA GLY A 300 -49.76 -16.62 -9.57
C GLY A 300 -50.37 -15.79 -8.44
N SER A 301 -51.65 -15.47 -8.58
CA SER A 301 -52.52 -14.78 -7.62
C SER A 301 -52.67 -15.56 -6.30
N GLY A 302 -52.53 -14.89 -5.16
CA GLY A 302 -52.89 -15.42 -3.84
C GLY A 302 -52.94 -14.33 -2.77
N SER A 303 -54.15 -13.96 -2.36
CA SER A 303 -54.48 -12.96 -1.34
C SER A 303 -54.04 -13.38 0.07
N GLY A 304 -53.60 -12.42 0.90
CA GLY A 304 -53.38 -12.62 2.34
C GLY A 304 -52.88 -11.36 3.05
N ASP A 305 -53.71 -10.84 3.95
CA ASP A 305 -53.53 -9.63 4.76
C ASP A 305 -52.34 -9.69 5.74
N GLY A 306 -51.69 -8.55 6.02
CA GLY A 306 -50.67 -8.46 7.08
C GLY A 306 -49.87 -7.15 7.19
N ASN A 307 -50.48 -6.09 7.72
CA ASN A 307 -49.94 -5.08 8.65
C ASN A 307 -48.49 -4.51 8.51
N GLY A 308 -48.39 -3.23 8.14
CA GLY A 308 -47.81 -2.17 8.99
C GLY A 308 -46.30 -2.12 9.31
N SER A 309 -45.57 -1.36 8.48
CA SER A 309 -44.50 -0.39 8.82
C SER A 309 -43.27 -0.84 9.64
N GLY A 310 -42.15 -0.99 8.94
CA GLY A 310 -40.80 -1.06 9.52
C GLY A 310 -39.74 -1.06 8.42
N SER A 311 -39.73 -0.03 7.56
CA SER A 311 -38.72 0.16 6.50
C SER A 311 -37.39 0.59 7.12
N GLY A 312 -36.67 -0.35 7.74
CA GLY A 312 -35.25 -0.22 8.03
C GLY A 312 -34.47 -0.54 6.77
N ASN A 313 -34.19 0.47 5.94
CA ASN A 313 -33.30 0.34 4.80
C ASN A 313 -31.87 0.16 5.34
N GLY A 314 -31.51 -1.08 5.68
CA GLY A 314 -30.20 -1.45 6.21
C GLY A 314 -29.13 -1.33 5.14
N LYS A 315 -28.66 -0.09 4.91
CA LYS A 315 -27.32 0.16 4.38
C LYS A 315 -26.38 -0.54 5.37
N ARG A 316 -25.85 -1.72 5.02
CA ARG A 316 -24.79 -2.34 5.81
C ARG A 316 -23.64 -1.35 5.78
N ASP A 317 -23.36 -0.70 6.89
CA ASP A 317 -22.15 0.10 7.07
C ASP A 317 -20.97 -0.81 6.70
N VAL A 318 -20.36 -0.54 5.54
CA VAL A 318 -19.08 -1.13 5.18
C VAL A 318 -18.10 -0.48 6.13
N ASP A 319 -17.56 -1.25 7.07
CA ASP A 319 -16.51 -0.77 7.99
C ASP A 319 -15.34 -0.24 7.15
N PRO A 320 -15.13 1.09 7.07
CA PRO A 320 -14.09 1.67 6.20
C PRO A 320 -12.69 1.22 6.64
N ASP A 321 -12.55 0.79 7.90
CA ASP A 321 -11.31 0.33 8.49
C ASP A 321 -11.20 -1.21 8.56
N GLY A 322 -12.14 -1.92 7.92
CA GLY A 322 -12.14 -3.39 7.93
C GLY A 322 -10.85 -3.99 7.37
N TRP A 323 -10.17 -3.28 6.45
CA TRP A 323 -8.86 -3.68 5.91
C TRP A 323 -7.74 -3.61 6.96
N ALA A 324 -7.78 -2.63 7.87
CA ALA A 324 -6.75 -2.42 8.90
C ALA A 324 -6.67 -3.62 9.85
N ARG A 325 -7.84 -4.21 10.18
CA ARG A 325 -7.94 -5.43 10.99
C ARG A 325 -7.74 -6.72 10.20
N ARG A 326 -7.82 -6.67 8.87
CA ARG A 326 -7.69 -7.81 7.95
C ARG A 326 -6.40 -7.71 7.14
N GLY A 327 -5.27 -7.64 7.85
CA GLY A 327 -3.94 -7.68 7.24
C GLY A 327 -3.10 -6.43 7.47
N GLY A 328 -3.70 -5.31 7.91
CA GLY A 328 -2.98 -4.08 8.15
C GLY A 328 -2.41 -3.45 6.89
N LEU A 329 -1.32 -2.70 7.04
CA LEU A 329 -0.68 -1.94 5.97
C LEU A 329 0.70 -2.52 5.65
N ALA A 330 1.02 -2.62 4.37
CA ALA A 330 2.37 -2.87 3.88
C ALA A 330 2.86 -1.68 3.05
N ILE A 331 4.13 -1.33 3.19
CA ILE A 331 4.75 -0.24 2.43
C ILE A 331 6.02 -0.76 1.72
N PRO A 332 5.89 -1.52 0.61
CA PRO A 332 7.01 -2.05 -0.15
C PRO A 332 7.50 -1.07 -1.23
N THR A 333 8.55 -1.45 -1.95
CA THR A 333 9.07 -0.69 -3.09
C THR A 333 9.38 -1.59 -4.29
N TRP A 334 9.29 -1.05 -5.51
CA TRP A 334 9.80 -1.71 -6.71
C TRP A 334 11.33 -1.70 -6.80
N LEU A 335 12.04 -0.93 -5.96
CA LEU A 335 13.51 -1.06 -5.85
C LEU A 335 13.91 -2.51 -5.48
N TYR A 336 13.11 -3.15 -4.63
CA TYR A 336 13.25 -4.54 -4.22
C TYR A 336 12.21 -5.44 -4.89
N GLY A 337 11.77 -5.17 -6.12
CA GLY A 337 10.69 -5.95 -6.77
C GLY A 337 11.02 -7.41 -7.10
N HIS A 338 12.25 -7.87 -6.83
CA HIS A 338 12.59 -9.30 -6.79
C HIS A 338 12.12 -9.97 -5.50
N GLU A 339 11.82 -9.20 -4.45
CA GLU A 339 11.11 -9.69 -3.28
C GLU A 339 9.60 -9.61 -3.57
N PRO A 340 8.85 -10.73 -3.52
CA PRO A 340 7.41 -10.72 -3.77
C PRO A 340 6.69 -9.80 -2.79
N ALA A 341 5.76 -8.98 -3.30
CA ALA A 341 4.90 -8.18 -2.43
C ALA A 341 4.08 -9.07 -1.48
N ASN A 342 3.97 -8.63 -0.23
CA ASN A 342 3.22 -9.32 0.80
C ASN A 342 1.72 -9.42 0.47
N LEU A 343 1.25 -10.64 0.21
CA LEU A 343 -0.13 -10.89 -0.19
C LEU A 343 -1.12 -10.91 0.99
N PHE A 344 -0.66 -10.79 2.23
CA PHE A 344 -1.52 -10.80 3.42
C PHE A 344 -1.85 -9.39 3.93
N ALA A 345 -1.27 -8.35 3.35
CA ALA A 345 -1.61 -6.97 3.71
C ALA A 345 -3.04 -6.61 3.26
N GLY A 346 -3.75 -5.84 4.09
CA GLY A 346 -5.10 -5.36 3.76
C GLY A 346 -5.05 -4.22 2.72
N ARG A 347 -4.02 -3.37 2.81
CA ARG A 347 -3.67 -2.33 1.83
C ARG A 347 -2.15 -2.24 1.65
N ILE A 348 -1.72 -1.82 0.47
CA ILE A 348 -0.32 -1.77 0.06
C ILE A 348 0.00 -0.41 -0.54
N ALA A 349 0.85 0.36 0.14
CA ALA A 349 1.45 1.60 -0.37
C ALA A 349 2.78 1.25 -1.04
N LYS A 350 2.74 0.84 -2.31
CA LYS A 350 3.93 0.44 -3.08
C LYS A 350 4.56 1.69 -3.66
N TYR A 351 5.86 1.92 -3.43
CA TYR A 351 6.58 3.11 -3.93
C TYR A 351 7.68 2.75 -4.94
N PHE A 352 8.07 3.70 -5.79
CA PHE A 352 9.34 3.64 -6.51
C PHE A 352 10.51 4.11 -5.64
N SER A 353 10.33 5.18 -4.87
CA SER A 353 11.34 5.72 -3.97
C SER A 353 11.45 4.93 -2.66
N ASN A 354 12.57 4.23 -2.48
CA ASN A 354 12.86 3.55 -1.22
C ASN A 354 13.03 4.52 -0.04
N ALA A 355 13.58 5.72 -0.27
CA ALA A 355 13.79 6.71 0.78
C ALA A 355 12.46 7.23 1.36
N ILE A 356 11.47 7.50 0.48
CA ILE A 356 10.12 7.89 0.91
C ILE A 356 9.48 6.72 1.67
N ARG A 357 9.56 5.51 1.10
CA ARG A 357 9.03 4.29 1.73
C ARG A 357 9.56 4.07 3.15
N GLU A 358 10.86 4.17 3.38
CA GLU A 358 11.46 4.04 4.72
C GLU A 358 10.98 5.12 5.68
N ASP A 359 10.99 6.39 5.27
CA ASP A 359 10.53 7.50 6.11
C ASP A 359 9.06 7.36 6.50
N THR A 360 8.21 6.99 5.55
CA THR A 360 6.76 6.86 5.72
C THR A 360 6.40 5.77 6.74
N ILE A 361 7.04 4.58 6.69
CA ILE A 361 6.77 3.53 7.67
C ILE A 361 7.08 4.03 9.08
N LEU A 362 8.25 4.66 9.25
CA LEU A 362 8.69 5.16 10.55
C LEU A 362 7.79 6.27 11.04
N ARG A 363 7.40 7.22 10.18
CA ARG A 363 6.49 8.32 10.52
C ARG A 363 5.14 7.80 11.03
N LEU A 364 4.57 6.78 10.41
CA LEU A 364 3.29 6.22 10.82
C LEU A 364 3.34 5.45 12.14
N ALA A 365 4.44 4.75 12.44
CA ALA A 365 4.57 3.85 13.58
C ALA A 365 4.74 4.55 14.95
N ARG A 366 3.78 5.39 15.33
CA ARG A 366 3.83 6.19 16.58
C ARG A 366 3.47 5.39 17.83
N GLY A 367 2.75 4.28 17.70
CA GLY A 367 2.41 3.38 18.81
C GLY A 367 3.56 2.49 19.30
N GLY A 368 4.70 2.52 18.61
CA GLY A 368 5.88 1.71 18.92
C GLY A 368 6.34 0.93 17.71
N ILE A 369 7.58 0.44 17.80
CA ILE A 369 8.24 -0.26 16.70
C ILE A 369 8.87 -1.53 17.24
N VAL A 370 8.61 -2.64 16.55
CA VAL A 370 9.20 -3.93 16.82
C VAL A 370 10.33 -4.19 15.83
N PHE A 371 11.49 -4.61 16.34
CA PHE A 371 12.64 -4.99 15.54
C PHE A 371 13.00 -6.45 15.81
N ALA A 372 12.68 -7.33 14.86
CA ALA A 372 13.22 -8.69 14.85
C ALA A 372 14.67 -8.70 14.36
N ALA A 373 15.40 -9.78 14.65
CA ALA A 373 16.76 -9.96 14.16
C ALA A 373 16.85 -9.70 12.63
N GLY A 374 17.83 -8.88 12.25
CA GLY A 374 17.97 -8.37 10.90
C GLY A 374 19.39 -7.93 10.59
N ARG A 375 19.65 -7.52 9.35
CA ARG A 375 20.98 -7.06 8.90
C ARG A 375 20.98 -5.54 8.72
N ALA A 376 21.79 -5.04 7.78
CA ALA A 376 22.01 -3.62 7.56
C ALA A 376 20.72 -2.79 7.41
N GLY A 377 19.72 -3.27 6.67
CA GLY A 377 18.44 -2.56 6.50
C GLY A 377 17.70 -2.35 7.82
N THR A 378 17.52 -3.41 8.62
CA THR A 378 16.86 -3.30 9.93
C THR A 378 17.64 -2.40 10.89
N VAL A 379 18.97 -2.47 10.86
CA VAL A 379 19.82 -1.59 11.69
C VAL A 379 19.69 -0.13 11.26
N GLN A 380 19.60 0.15 9.95
CA GLN A 380 19.35 1.49 9.44
C GLN A 380 17.99 2.03 9.92
N GLU A 381 16.93 1.21 9.85
CA GLU A 381 15.59 1.57 10.34
C GLU A 381 15.62 1.91 11.85
N VAL A 382 16.37 1.14 12.66
CA VAL A 382 16.55 1.43 14.09
C VAL A 382 17.10 2.84 14.32
N PHE A 383 18.15 3.22 13.60
CA PHE A 383 18.79 4.53 13.79
C PHE A 383 18.00 5.70 13.19
N GLN A 384 17.35 5.50 12.05
CA GLN A 384 16.42 6.48 11.50
C GLN A 384 15.27 6.75 12.48
N ALA A 385 14.68 5.68 13.03
CA ALA A 385 13.62 5.80 14.03
C ALA A 385 14.13 6.51 15.29
N ALA A 386 15.25 6.07 15.85
CA ALA A 386 15.82 6.66 17.07
C ALA A 386 16.13 8.15 16.90
N THR A 387 16.59 8.57 15.72
CA THR A 387 16.83 9.98 15.40
C THR A 387 15.54 10.79 15.43
N LYS A 388 14.48 10.30 14.79
CA LYS A 388 13.15 10.94 14.80
C LYS A 388 12.59 11.06 16.22
N THR A 389 12.73 10.01 17.02
CA THR A 389 12.31 10.01 18.43
C THR A 389 13.13 10.97 19.29
N PHE A 390 14.45 11.00 19.09
CA PHE A 390 15.34 11.91 19.83
C PHE A 390 14.95 13.37 19.61
N TYR A 391 14.65 13.77 18.37
CA TYR A 391 14.28 15.15 18.04
C TYR A 391 12.77 15.44 18.10
N GLY A 392 11.93 14.44 18.38
CA GLY A 392 10.48 14.58 18.35
C GLY A 392 9.92 15.00 16.99
N THR A 393 10.58 14.64 15.88
CA THR A 393 10.28 15.15 14.53
C THR A 393 8.85 14.86 14.08
N ASP A 394 8.33 13.69 14.45
CA ASP A 394 6.99 13.22 14.09
C ASP A 394 6.08 13.12 15.34
N GLY A 395 6.39 13.90 16.38
CA GLY A 395 5.72 13.82 17.69
C GLY A 395 6.18 12.65 18.55
N ASP A 396 5.40 12.34 19.59
CA ASP A 396 5.71 11.29 20.55
C ASP A 396 5.81 9.91 19.87
N SER A 397 6.72 9.09 20.37
CA SER A 397 7.01 7.76 19.87
C SER A 397 6.80 6.74 20.98
N GLY A 398 6.13 5.65 20.65
CA GLY A 398 5.94 4.51 21.54
C GLY A 398 7.23 3.70 21.80
N PRO A 399 7.12 2.54 22.46
CA PRO A 399 8.27 1.74 22.83
C PRO A 399 8.99 1.11 21.62
N TYR A 400 10.29 0.94 21.77
CA TYR A 400 11.17 0.18 20.89
C TYR A 400 11.31 -1.21 21.47
N VAL A 401 10.75 -2.21 20.79
CA VAL A 401 10.76 -3.59 21.25
C VAL A 401 11.65 -4.43 20.34
N PHE A 402 12.74 -4.95 20.89
CA PHE A 402 13.70 -5.78 20.18
C PHE A 402 13.43 -7.25 20.50
N LEU A 403 13.18 -8.05 19.47
CA LEU A 403 12.96 -9.50 19.57
C LEU A 403 14.22 -10.26 19.21
N ASP A 404 14.50 -11.36 19.92
CA ASP A 404 15.78 -12.10 19.93
C ASP A 404 16.82 -11.43 20.83
N SER A 405 16.72 -11.71 22.13
CA SER A 405 17.58 -11.11 23.16
C SER A 405 19.05 -11.45 22.94
N ALA A 406 19.37 -12.67 22.49
CA ALA A 406 20.73 -13.08 22.19
C ALA A 406 21.33 -12.22 21.06
N PHE A 407 20.57 -12.00 19.99
CA PHE A 407 21.01 -11.17 18.87
C PHE A 407 21.27 -9.72 19.31
N TRP A 408 20.30 -9.09 20.00
CA TRP A 408 20.35 -7.67 20.35
C TRP A 408 21.17 -7.32 21.59
N THR A 409 21.68 -8.32 22.33
CA THR A 409 22.59 -8.10 23.47
C THR A 409 24.01 -8.59 23.23
N GLN A 410 24.21 -9.63 22.40
CA GLN A 410 25.53 -10.23 22.19
C GLN A 410 26.10 -9.95 20.80
N THR A 411 25.24 -9.94 19.76
CA THR A 411 25.70 -9.75 18.37
C THR A 411 25.75 -8.27 18.00
N LEU A 412 24.64 -7.56 18.23
CA LEU A 412 24.51 -6.13 18.04
C LEU A 412 23.93 -5.51 19.31
N PRO A 413 24.76 -5.18 20.33
CA PRO A 413 24.31 -4.74 21.66
C PRO A 413 23.61 -3.38 21.61
N ILE A 414 22.34 -3.37 21.21
CA ILE A 414 21.64 -2.15 20.79
C ILE A 414 21.35 -1.20 21.96
N GLU A 415 21.09 -1.76 23.14
CA GLU A 415 20.80 -0.99 24.35
C GLU A 415 21.99 -0.14 24.80
N ALA A 416 23.21 -0.63 24.60
CA ALA A 416 24.44 0.08 24.96
C ALA A 416 24.61 1.39 24.17
N LEU A 417 23.93 1.51 23.02
CA LEU A 417 23.94 2.69 22.18
C LEU A 417 22.66 3.51 22.32
N LEU A 418 21.48 2.89 22.27
CA LEU A 418 20.21 3.61 22.26
C LEU A 418 19.86 4.23 23.61
N ARG A 419 20.09 3.54 24.74
CA ARG A 419 19.73 4.08 26.06
C ARG A 419 20.48 5.38 26.38
N PRO A 420 21.81 5.47 26.29
CA PRO A 420 22.50 6.73 26.56
C PRO A 420 22.17 7.82 25.53
N LEU A 421 21.90 7.47 24.27
CA LEU A 421 21.48 8.43 23.26
C LEU A 421 20.10 9.02 23.63
N LEU A 422 19.10 8.18 23.86
CA LEU A 422 17.73 8.60 24.14
C LEU A 422 17.58 9.28 25.52
N ALA A 423 18.48 9.02 26.47
CA ALA A 423 18.54 9.76 27.74
C ALA A 423 18.84 11.26 27.56
N LEU A 424 19.46 11.63 26.44
CA LEU A 424 19.85 13.01 26.11
C LEU A 424 18.82 13.74 25.26
N ALA A 425 17.64 13.14 25.00
CA ALA A 425 16.63 13.75 24.16
C ALA A 425 16.14 15.08 24.76
N PRO A 426 15.95 16.15 23.96
CA PRO A 426 15.50 17.45 24.46
C PRO A 426 14.14 17.42 25.17
N ALA A 427 13.28 16.44 24.84
CA ALA A 427 11.97 16.25 25.46
C ALA A 427 12.02 15.55 26.83
N GLY A 428 13.18 15.03 27.25
CA GLY A 428 13.37 14.31 28.51
C GLY A 428 14.08 12.97 28.33
N ASP A 429 14.34 12.27 29.43
CA ASP A 429 14.99 10.96 29.40
C ASP A 429 14.05 9.89 28.80
N LEU A 430 14.33 9.50 27.56
CA LEU A 430 13.60 8.47 26.82
C LEU A 430 14.29 7.10 26.89
N ALA A 431 15.33 6.89 27.70
CA ALA A 431 16.05 5.62 27.77
C ALA A 431 15.17 4.43 28.18
N ARG A 432 14.06 4.70 28.87
CA ARG A 432 13.09 3.69 29.32
C ARG A 432 12.16 3.19 28.22
N SER A 433 12.18 3.78 27.02
CA SER A 433 11.36 3.30 25.88
C SER A 433 11.97 2.09 25.17
N VAL A 434 13.20 1.69 25.51
CA VAL A 434 13.91 0.57 24.88
C VAL A 434 13.73 -0.72 25.69
N TYR A 435 13.23 -1.76 25.02
CA TYR A 435 12.96 -3.08 25.58
C TYR A 435 13.53 -4.18 24.71
N VAL A 436 14.07 -5.23 25.33
CA VAL A 436 14.55 -6.44 24.67
C VAL A 436 13.83 -7.62 25.30
N THR A 437 13.17 -8.46 24.50
CA THR A 437 12.41 -9.60 25.01
C THR A 437 12.34 -10.74 23.99
N ASP A 438 12.15 -11.96 24.49
CA ASP A 438 11.82 -13.15 23.69
C ASP A 438 10.36 -13.57 23.85
N ASP A 439 9.58 -12.86 24.69
CA ASP A 439 8.16 -13.13 24.94
C ASP A 439 7.27 -12.20 24.11
N VAL A 440 6.52 -12.78 23.17
CA VAL A 440 5.53 -12.06 22.36
C VAL A 440 4.44 -11.43 23.23
N HIS A 441 4.02 -12.08 24.31
CA HIS A 441 2.99 -11.53 25.18
C HIS A 441 3.51 -10.31 25.94
N GLU A 442 4.79 -10.29 26.31
CA GLU A 442 5.43 -9.09 26.85
C GLU A 442 5.50 -7.97 25.83
N ALA A 443 5.97 -8.26 24.60
CA ALA A 443 5.99 -7.30 23.52
C ALA A 443 4.61 -6.66 23.27
N VAL A 444 3.56 -7.48 23.20
CA VAL A 444 2.18 -7.01 23.02
C VAL A 444 1.74 -6.15 24.21
N ARG A 445 2.02 -6.55 25.46
CA ARG A 445 1.68 -5.72 26.63
C ARG A 445 2.35 -4.35 26.56
N LEU A 446 3.62 -4.29 26.20
CA LEU A 446 4.36 -3.02 26.07
C LEU A 446 3.75 -2.11 24.98
N LEU A 447 3.36 -2.69 23.84
CA LEU A 447 2.79 -1.96 22.69
C LEU A 447 1.30 -1.63 22.84
N THR A 448 0.64 -2.19 23.86
CA THR A 448 -0.80 -2.01 24.07
C THR A 448 -1.15 -1.30 25.38
N ALA A 449 -0.21 -1.20 26.31
CA ALA A 449 -0.37 -0.38 27.51
C ALA A 449 -0.70 1.06 27.13
N ALA A 450 -1.69 1.65 27.79
CA ALA A 450 -1.96 3.08 27.65
C ALA A 450 -0.74 3.82 28.20
N GLY A 451 -0.09 4.62 27.34
CA GLY A 451 0.96 5.56 27.72
C GLY A 451 0.43 6.68 28.61
#